data_AF-A0A4W3GJF1-F1
#
_entry.id   AF-A0A4W3GJF1-F1
#
_cell.length_a   1.000
_cell.length_b   1.000
_cell.length_c   1.000
_cell.angle_alpha   90.00
_cell.angle_beta   90.00
_cell.angle_gamma   90.00
#
_symmetry.space_group_name_H-M   'P 1'
#
loop_
_entity.id
_entity.type
_entity.pdbx_description
1 polymer ?
#
loop_
_entity_poly.entity_id
_entity_poly.type
_entity_poly.pdbx_seq_one_letter_code
_entity_poly.pdbx_strand_id
1 'polypeptide(L)'
;KYIWLQGRQVWTYCHLYRNVERFHTPEILNAAIKGGAFLLSHARVSPGSRKCAFVVRRGGAAVKVQRSMFSECFYVLAMDELWRVTGEERVRESVRERETLERERQR
;
A
#
# COMPACT_ATOMS: atom_id res chain seq x y z
N LYS A 1 3.75 -13.67 -0.79
CA LYS A 1 3.99 -12.29 -1.27
C LYS A 1 4.47 -11.44 -0.12
N TYR A 2 5.62 -10.79 -0.27
CA TYR A 2 6.21 -9.94 0.76
C TYR A 2 5.64 -8.52 0.67
N ILE A 3 4.95 -8.05 1.70
CA ILE A 3 4.17 -6.80 1.65
C ILE A 3 5.06 -5.58 1.38
N TRP A 4 6.23 -5.49 2.02
CA TRP A 4 7.19 -4.41 1.75
C TRP A 4 7.65 -4.32 0.29
N LEU A 5 7.78 -5.44 -0.43
CA LEU A 5 8.17 -5.47 -1.84
C LEU A 5 6.99 -5.12 -2.73
N GLN A 6 5.77 -5.55 -2.36
CA GLN A 6 4.56 -5.13 -3.06
C GLN A 6 4.35 -3.62 -2.94
N GLY A 7 4.53 -3.05 -1.73
CA GLY A 7 4.47 -1.61 -1.51
C GLY A 7 5.49 -0.84 -2.34
N ARG A 8 6.76 -1.28 -2.32
CA ARG A 8 7.82 -0.69 -3.16
C ARG A 8 7.48 -0.74 -4.65
N GLN A 9 6.99 -1.88 -5.15
CA GLN A 9 6.63 -2.02 -6.56
C GLN A 9 5.51 -1.06 -6.97
N VAL A 10 4.43 -0.98 -6.17
CA VAL A 10 3.32 -0.06 -6.43
C VAL A 10 3.82 1.39 -6.42
N TRP A 11 4.59 1.77 -5.40
CA TRP A 11 5.20 3.09 -5.33
C TRP A 11 6.06 3.40 -6.56
N THR A 12 6.96 2.50 -6.96
CA THR A 12 7.83 2.70 -8.12
C THR A 12 7.02 2.86 -9.40
N TYR A 13 5.96 2.07 -9.60
CA TYR A 13 5.15 2.17 -10.81
C TYR A 13 4.38 3.49 -10.86
N CYS A 14 3.79 3.92 -9.75
CA CYS A 14 3.11 5.22 -9.68
C CYS A 14 4.10 6.37 -9.90
N HIS A 15 5.28 6.27 -9.28
CA HIS A 15 6.32 7.29 -9.39
C HIS A 15 6.86 7.39 -10.83
N LEU A 16 7.16 6.27 -11.48
CA LEU A 16 7.61 6.25 -12.87
C LEU A 16 6.52 6.76 -13.82
N TYR A 17 5.27 6.31 -13.63
CA TYR A 17 4.13 6.76 -14.43
C TYR A 17 3.99 8.27 -14.42
N ARG A 18 4.20 8.92 -13.26
CA ARG A 18 4.00 10.36 -13.10
C ARG A 18 5.21 11.22 -13.49
N ASN A 19 6.42 10.68 -13.39
CA ASN A 19 7.65 11.48 -13.49
C ASN A 19 8.54 11.12 -14.70
N VAL A 20 8.23 10.06 -15.44
CA VAL A 20 9.05 9.61 -16.57
C VAL A 20 8.14 9.31 -17.76
N GLU A 21 8.19 10.18 -18.78
CA GLU A 21 7.29 10.16 -19.95
C GLU A 21 7.22 8.79 -20.65
N ARG A 22 8.38 8.14 -20.84
CA ARG A 22 8.45 6.79 -21.44
C ARG A 22 7.61 5.74 -20.69
N PHE A 23 7.34 5.96 -19.41
CA PHE A 23 6.59 5.06 -18.54
C PHE A 23 5.17 5.55 -18.24
N HIS A 24 4.72 6.66 -18.84
CA HIS A 24 3.35 7.15 -18.77
C HIS A 24 2.41 6.31 -19.65
N THR A 25 2.30 5.03 -19.31
CA THR A 25 1.62 4.02 -20.11
C THR A 25 0.48 3.36 -19.31
N PRO A 26 -0.63 2.99 -19.96
CA PRO A 26 -1.73 2.30 -19.30
C PRO A 26 -1.31 1.00 -18.61
N GLU A 27 -0.33 0.28 -19.15
CA GLU A 27 0.16 -0.99 -18.59
C GLU A 27 0.77 -0.80 -17.20
N ILE A 28 1.58 0.25 -17.03
CA ILE A 28 2.22 0.58 -15.75
C ILE A 28 1.18 1.03 -14.73
N LEU A 29 0.25 1.91 -15.14
CA LEU A 29 -0.82 2.36 -14.27
C LEU A 29 -1.71 1.18 -13.82
N ASN A 30 -2.11 0.32 -14.77
CA ASN A 30 -2.93 -0.85 -14.47
C ASN A 30 -2.23 -1.84 -13.54
N ALA A 31 -0.91 -2.02 -13.68
CA ALA A 31 -0.15 -2.87 -12.78
C ALA A 31 -0.05 -2.26 -11.37
N ALA A 32 0.11 -0.94 -11.26
CA ALA A 32 0.09 -0.22 -9.99
C ALA A 32 -1.28 -0.35 -9.29
N ILE A 33 -2.38 -0.16 -10.02
CA ILE A 33 -3.76 -0.28 -9.51
C ILE A 33 -4.01 -1.71 -8.99
N LYS A 34 -3.63 -2.75 -9.75
CA LYS A 34 -3.79 -4.15 -9.32
C LYS A 34 -2.98 -4.46 -8.06
N GLY A 35 -1.76 -3.94 -7.97
CA GLY A 35 -0.93 -4.07 -6.77
C GLY A 35 -1.52 -3.33 -5.57
N GLY A 36 -2.04 -2.12 -5.80
CA GLY A 36 -2.70 -1.30 -4.78
C GLY A 36 -3.95 -1.96 -4.21
N ALA A 37 -4.81 -2.49 -5.09
CA ALA A 37 -5.99 -3.26 -4.68
C ALA A 37 -5.61 -4.48 -3.83
N PHE A 38 -4.54 -5.20 -4.21
CA PHE A 38 -4.03 -6.32 -3.42
C PHE A 38 -3.57 -5.87 -2.02
N LEU A 39 -2.87 -4.72 -1.92
CA LEU A 39 -2.44 -4.17 -0.64
C LEU A 39 -3.62 -3.76 0.24
N LEU A 40 -4.61 -3.04 -0.32
CA LEU A 40 -5.83 -2.64 0.40
C LEU A 40 -6.56 -3.83 1.02
N SER A 41 -6.66 -4.93 0.26
CA SER A 41 -7.38 -6.13 0.70
C SER A 41 -6.59 -7.04 1.64
N HIS A 42 -5.26 -7.10 1.52
CA HIS A 42 -4.48 -8.19 2.15
C HIS A 42 -3.25 -7.74 2.93
N ALA A 43 -2.88 -6.46 2.93
CA ALA A 43 -1.69 -6.03 3.67
C ALA A 43 -1.88 -6.10 5.18
N ARG A 44 -3.09 -5.80 5.68
CA ARG A 44 -3.42 -5.80 7.11
C ARG A 44 -3.62 -7.22 7.62
N VAL A 45 -3.14 -7.52 8.83
CA VAL A 45 -3.23 -8.87 9.42
C VAL A 45 -4.67 -9.31 9.72
N SER A 46 -5.56 -8.35 9.94
CA SER A 46 -6.99 -8.55 10.11
C SER A 46 -7.73 -7.25 9.72
N PRO A 47 -9.05 -7.30 9.43
CA PRO A 47 -9.86 -6.10 9.25
C PRO A 47 -9.69 -5.13 10.43
N GLY A 48 -9.57 -3.83 10.13
CA GLY A 48 -9.33 -2.78 11.14
C GLY A 48 -7.92 -2.78 11.77
N SER A 49 -7.07 -3.77 11.53
CA SER A 49 -5.72 -3.79 12.10
C SER A 49 -4.79 -2.78 11.43
N ARG A 50 -4.06 -2.03 12.24
CA ARG A 50 -2.97 -1.14 11.79
C ARG A 50 -1.71 -1.91 11.38
N LYS A 51 -1.58 -3.14 11.88
CA LYS A 51 -0.40 -3.98 11.65
C LYS A 51 -0.47 -4.59 10.26
N CYS A 52 0.57 -4.35 9.47
CA CYS A 52 0.74 -5.05 8.21
C CYS A 52 1.40 -6.41 8.44
N ALA A 53 0.96 -7.42 7.70
CA ALA A 53 1.70 -8.66 7.58
C ALA A 53 3.04 -8.38 6.87
N PHE A 54 4.07 -9.13 7.20
CA PHE A 54 5.33 -9.11 6.46
C PHE A 54 5.21 -9.98 5.20
N VAL A 55 4.62 -11.18 5.34
CA VAL A 55 4.35 -12.11 4.24
C VAL A 55 2.92 -12.59 4.30
N VAL A 56 2.29 -12.63 3.12
CA VAL A 56 0.97 -13.26 2.90
C VAL A 56 1.07 -14.39 1.88
N ARG A 57 0.13 -15.34 1.91
CA ARG A 57 -0.01 -16.37 0.86
C ARG A 57 -0.48 -15.72 -0.46
N ARG A 58 -0.51 -16.50 -1.54
CA ARG A 58 -1.03 -16.01 -2.84
C ARG A 58 -2.44 -15.43 -2.72
N GLY A 59 -3.31 -16.08 -1.95
CA GLY A 59 -4.68 -15.65 -1.64
C GLY A 59 -4.82 -14.65 -0.49
N GLY A 60 -3.72 -14.05 -0.02
CA GLY A 60 -3.78 -12.92 0.92
C GLY A 60 -3.78 -13.27 2.42
N ALA A 61 -3.88 -14.54 2.80
CA ALA A 61 -3.79 -14.94 4.22
C ALA A 61 -2.40 -14.62 4.80
N ALA A 62 -2.34 -13.95 5.95
CA ALA A 62 -1.10 -13.64 6.65
C ALA A 62 -0.34 -14.91 7.05
N VAL A 63 0.97 -14.93 6.80
CA VAL A 63 1.88 -16.04 7.13
C VAL A 63 2.87 -15.61 8.20
N LYS A 64 3.42 -14.39 8.07
CA LYS A 64 4.43 -13.86 8.97
C LYS A 64 4.15 -12.41 9.26
N VAL A 65 4.26 -12.03 10.52
CA VAL A 65 4.19 -10.65 11.00
C VAL A 65 5.53 -10.33 11.66
N GLN A 66 6.12 -9.20 11.32
CA GLN A 66 7.37 -8.73 11.94
C GLN A 66 7.07 -7.63 12.96
N ARG A 67 7.91 -7.53 13.99
CA ARG A 67 7.82 -6.45 14.99
C ARG A 67 8.12 -5.06 14.40
N SER A 68 8.93 -4.99 13.34
CA SER A 68 9.28 -3.73 12.66
C SER A 68 8.07 -3.06 12.00
N MET A 69 8.14 -1.74 11.79
CA MET A 69 7.12 -0.93 11.11
C MET A 69 7.28 -0.82 9.58
N PHE A 70 8.29 -1.47 8.99
CA PHE A 70 8.61 -1.25 7.59
C PHE A 70 7.50 -1.64 6.61
N SER A 71 6.72 -2.68 6.93
CA SER A 71 5.62 -3.10 6.06
C SER A 71 4.51 -2.05 6.01
N GLU A 72 4.28 -1.37 7.13
CA GLU A 72 3.36 -0.24 7.24
C GLU A 72 3.90 0.99 6.50
N CYS A 73 5.18 1.33 6.65
CA CYS A 73 5.78 2.46 5.93
C CYS A 73 5.65 2.30 4.41
N PHE A 74 6.03 1.14 3.87
CA PHE A 74 5.90 0.89 2.42
C PHE A 74 4.45 0.76 1.96
N TYR A 75 3.54 0.34 2.84
CA TYR A 75 2.10 0.40 2.54
C TYR A 75 1.63 1.86 2.39
N VAL A 76 1.95 2.73 3.35
CA VAL A 76 1.54 4.15 3.31
C VAL A 76 2.14 4.87 2.10
N LEU A 77 3.43 4.68 1.83
CA LEU A 77 4.09 5.25 0.66
C LEU A 77 3.44 4.80 -0.65
N ALA A 78 3.09 3.52 -0.76
CA ALA A 78 2.40 2.99 -1.93
C ALA A 78 1.00 3.58 -2.11
N MET A 79 0.24 3.73 -1.03
CA MET A 79 -1.11 4.29 -1.08
C MET A 79 -1.09 5.79 -1.41
N ASP A 80 -0.17 6.57 -0.83
CA ASP A 80 -0.03 8.00 -1.17
C ASP A 80 0.25 8.20 -2.65
N GLU A 81 1.22 7.44 -3.19
CA GLU A 81 1.61 7.60 -4.59
C GLU A 81 0.55 7.07 -5.55
N LEU A 82 -0.18 6.02 -5.17
CA LEU A 82 -1.32 5.52 -5.92
C LEU A 82 -2.47 6.54 -5.97
N TRP A 83 -2.78 7.18 -4.83
CA TRP A 83 -3.79 8.23 -4.80
C TRP A 83 -3.42 9.41 -5.71
N ARG A 84 -2.14 9.79 -5.77
CA ARG A 84 -1.68 10.88 -6.68
C ARG A 84 -1.89 10.57 -8.16
N VAL A 85 -1.89 9.30 -8.57
CA VAL A 85 -2.06 8.92 -9.98
C VAL A 85 -3.49 8.51 -10.33
N THR A 86 -4.32 8.11 -9.36
CA THR A 86 -5.72 7.69 -9.61
C THR A 86 -6.78 8.66 -9.10
N GLY A 87 -6.48 9.47 -8.08
CA GLY A 87 -7.46 10.30 -7.37
C GLY A 87 -8.49 9.49 -6.56
N GLU A 88 -8.31 8.18 -6.38
CA GLU A 88 -9.31 7.31 -5.73
C GLU A 88 -9.38 7.58 -4.21
N GLU A 89 -10.50 8.11 -3.73
CA GLU A 89 -10.64 8.53 -2.33
C GLU A 89 -10.51 7.35 -1.34
N ARG A 90 -10.92 6.14 -1.73
CA ARG A 90 -10.73 4.92 -0.93
C ARG A 90 -9.27 4.68 -0.56
N VAL A 91 -8.33 4.99 -1.47
CA VAL A 91 -6.89 4.86 -1.22
C VAL A 91 -6.45 5.86 -0.16
N ARG A 92 -6.95 7.10 -0.25
CA ARG A 92 -6.67 8.20 0.69
C ARG A 92 -7.23 7.93 2.08
N GLU A 93 -8.46 7.42 2.17
CA GLU A 93 -9.10 7.02 3.43
C GLU A 93 -8.28 5.96 4.16
N SER A 94 -7.71 5.00 3.42
CA SER A 94 -6.89 3.93 3.99
C SER A 94 -5.61 4.43 4.69
N VAL A 95 -5.13 5.62 4.31
CA VAL A 95 -3.98 6.31 4.92
C VAL A 95 -4.45 7.21 6.06
N ARG A 96 -5.50 8.01 5.87
CA ARG A 96 -6.05 8.91 6.90
C ARG A 96 -6.53 8.19 8.15
N GLU A 97 -7.17 7.03 7.99
CA GLU A 97 -7.56 6.18 9.12
C GLU A 97 -6.37 5.86 10.04
N ARG A 98 -5.15 5.74 9.48
CA ARG A 98 -3.94 5.49 10.27
C ARG A 98 -3.50 6.73 11.05
N GLU A 99 -3.55 7.92 10.45
CA GLU A 99 -3.11 9.16 11.10
C GLU A 99 -3.99 9.53 12.31
N THR A 100 -5.32 9.37 12.18
CA THR A 100 -6.27 9.69 13.26
C THR A 100 -6.07 8.78 14.47
N LEU A 101 -5.94 7.48 14.26
CA LEU A 101 -5.77 6.48 15.32
C LEU A 101 -4.38 6.52 16.00
N GLU A 102 -3.37 7.13 15.37
CA GLU A 102 -2.07 7.40 15.99
C GLU A 102 -2.12 8.60 16.92
N ARG A 103 -2.82 9.68 16.51
CA ARG A 103 -3.03 10.87 17.34
C ARG A 103 -3.84 10.58 18.60
N GLU A 104 -4.82 9.68 18.52
CA GLU A 104 -5.60 9.23 19.68
C GLU A 104 -4.79 8.38 20.68
N ARG A 105 -3.72 7.69 20.25
CA ARG A 105 -2.88 6.86 21.13
C ARG A 105 -1.79 7.65 21.87
N GLN A 106 -1.53 8.88 21.43
CA GLN A 106 -0.56 9.80 22.04
C GLN A 106 -1.22 10.81 22.98
N ARG A 107 -2.55 10.76 23.12
CA ARG A 107 -3.35 11.48 24.11
C ARG A 107 -3.68 10.56 25.27
#